data_AF-A0A7W1U9X6-F1
#
_entry.id   AF-A0A7W1U9X6-F1
#
_cell.length_a   1.000
_cell.length_b   1.000
_cell.length_c   1.000
_cell.angle_alpha   90.00
_cell.angle_beta   90.00
_cell.angle_gamma   90.00
#
_symmetry.space_group_name_H-M   'P 1'
#
loop_
_entity.id
_entity.type
_entity.pdbx_description
1 polymer ?
#
loop_
_entity_poly.entity_id
_entity_poly.type
_entity_poly.pdbx_seq_one_letter_code
_entity_poly.pdbx_strand_id
1 'polypeptide(L)'
;MANPLPTNSGKISNLATKMYNGIVAKGAAIPVTMVTAAQMLSSKTAFKNDEATFNASRNALRNSYGLFKPAQKALYDWLVVVRTALAGRLGKSWSAAWAEAGFVAPSTAVPATIEGQIALGLSLVNYFTNNPTYEVPSMDVTATKGTALTDAAVSGQSSVATAEQALKTADEVRQPARTSLLDLMATLIANLDRKLAGNDPRWLAFGLQMPSTPTTPGKPLNVTATLSESGAIIVQCDPTPLATRYRGRMLIVGIQPKYQLAFSGPQPIGTITDVEPGVTVQIVMQAVNGSSQSVASDPVLFTMPATAKTAAEVKPAALLPELERTAAPALNGNGNGSHAVSRLT
;
A
#
# COMPACT_ATOMS: atom_id res chain seq x y z
N MET A 1 1.15 -12.20 28.84
CA MET A 1 2.48 -12.81 28.60
C MET A 1 3.45 -11.71 28.24
N ALA A 2 4.59 -11.60 28.93
CA ALA A 2 5.56 -10.52 28.72
C ALA A 2 6.44 -10.68 27.47
N ASN A 3 6.43 -11.86 26.84
CA ASN A 3 7.26 -12.19 25.68
C ASN A 3 6.42 -12.77 24.52
N PRO A 4 5.58 -11.96 23.84
CA PRO A 4 4.85 -12.42 22.66
C PRO A 4 5.82 -12.70 21.50
N LEU A 5 5.63 -13.83 20.80
CA LEU A 5 6.42 -14.14 19.62
C LEU A 5 6.03 -13.24 18.44
N PRO A 6 7.01 -12.75 17.66
CA PRO A 6 6.73 -11.89 16.51
C PRO A 6 6.07 -12.67 15.38
N THR A 7 5.26 -12.00 14.58
CA THR A 7 4.59 -12.59 13.41
C THR A 7 5.39 -12.43 12.11
N ASN A 8 6.21 -11.37 12.02
CA ASN A 8 7.00 -11.02 10.84
C ASN A 8 8.30 -11.86 10.74
N SER A 9 8.58 -12.43 9.55
CA SER A 9 9.73 -13.32 9.31
C SER A 9 11.08 -12.72 9.72
N GLY A 10 11.34 -11.44 9.41
CA GLY A 10 12.59 -10.79 9.80
C GLY A 10 12.74 -10.66 11.33
N LYS A 11 11.64 -10.34 12.02
CA LYS A 11 11.63 -10.29 13.49
C LYS A 11 11.77 -11.68 14.12
N ILE A 12 11.17 -12.72 13.52
CA ILE A 12 11.34 -14.13 13.94
C ILE A 12 12.80 -14.52 13.85
N SER A 13 13.45 -14.35 12.69
CA SER A 13 14.87 -14.70 12.49
C SER A 13 15.80 -13.96 13.45
N ASN A 14 15.55 -12.67 13.69
CA ASN A 14 16.35 -11.88 14.63
C ASN A 14 16.19 -12.37 16.07
N LEU A 15 14.96 -12.65 16.51
CA LEU A 15 14.71 -13.16 17.85
C LEU A 15 15.27 -14.58 18.02
N ALA A 16 15.09 -15.47 17.04
CA ALA A 16 15.65 -16.82 17.05
C ALA A 16 17.19 -16.80 17.13
N THR A 17 17.85 -15.85 16.47
CA THR A 17 19.30 -15.66 16.58
C THR A 17 19.71 -15.24 17.99
N LYS A 18 18.98 -14.30 18.61
CA LYS A 18 19.24 -13.90 20.00
C LYS A 18 18.99 -15.03 20.99
N MET A 19 17.92 -15.80 20.81
CA MET A 19 17.61 -16.99 21.62
C MET A 19 18.70 -18.05 21.49
N TYR A 20 19.17 -18.35 20.27
CA TYR A 20 20.30 -19.23 20.03
C TYR A 20 21.56 -18.77 20.79
N ASN A 21 21.93 -17.49 20.65
CA ASN A 21 23.08 -16.93 21.35
C ASN A 21 22.92 -17.03 22.88
N GLY A 22 21.71 -16.80 23.40
CA GLY A 22 21.38 -16.97 24.81
C GLY A 22 21.55 -18.42 25.29
N ILE A 23 21.08 -19.41 24.52
CA ILE A 23 21.28 -20.83 24.84
C ILE A 23 22.78 -21.16 24.87
N VAL A 24 23.55 -20.72 23.88
CA VAL A 24 25.00 -20.97 23.84
C VAL A 24 25.71 -20.34 25.05
N ALA A 25 25.36 -19.09 25.39
CA ALA A 25 26.04 -18.36 26.46
C ALA A 25 25.60 -18.76 27.88
N LYS A 26 24.34 -19.18 28.07
CA LYS A 26 23.73 -19.37 29.40
C LYS A 26 23.11 -20.75 29.62
N GLY A 27 22.97 -21.57 28.58
CA GLY A 27 22.28 -22.87 28.65
C GLY A 27 22.98 -23.94 29.48
N ALA A 28 24.28 -23.80 29.78
CA ALA A 28 24.95 -24.67 30.76
C ALA A 28 24.61 -24.27 32.21
N ALA A 29 24.42 -22.97 32.47
CA ALA A 29 24.13 -22.42 33.79
C ALA A 29 22.63 -22.40 34.12
N ILE A 30 21.78 -22.43 33.10
CA ILE A 30 20.33 -22.54 33.20
C ILE A 30 20.00 -23.91 32.60
N PRO A 31 19.48 -24.89 33.36
CA PRO A 31 19.22 -26.23 32.85
C PRO A 31 18.04 -26.23 31.86
N VAL A 32 18.27 -25.71 30.66
CA VAL A 32 17.35 -25.66 29.53
C VAL A 32 17.36 -27.05 28.88
N THR A 33 16.64 -27.99 29.47
CA THR A 33 16.69 -29.40 29.07
C THR A 33 15.82 -29.74 27.86
N MET A 34 14.90 -28.85 27.46
CA MET A 34 13.93 -29.12 26.39
C MET A 34 14.30 -28.51 25.03
N VAL A 35 15.25 -27.58 24.99
CA VAL A 35 15.68 -26.91 23.76
C VAL A 35 17.20 -26.79 23.75
N THR A 36 17.84 -27.54 22.86
CA THR A 36 19.30 -27.50 22.68
C THR A 36 19.70 -26.38 21.70
N ALA A 37 20.95 -25.91 21.80
CA ALA A 37 21.52 -24.96 20.84
C ALA A 37 21.51 -25.54 19.41
N ALA A 38 21.75 -26.84 19.27
CA ALA A 38 21.74 -27.54 17.98
C ALA A 38 20.34 -27.56 17.34
N GLN A 39 19.29 -27.86 18.12
CA GLN A 39 17.90 -27.79 17.64
C GLN A 39 17.55 -26.37 17.19
N MET A 40 17.84 -25.35 18.01
CA MET A 40 17.57 -23.96 17.64
C MET A 40 18.34 -23.51 16.40
N LEU A 41 19.60 -23.92 16.27
CA LEU A 41 20.42 -23.64 15.09
C LEU A 41 19.86 -24.28 13.83
N SER A 42 19.45 -25.55 13.92
CA SER A 42 18.84 -26.28 12.80
C SER A 42 17.54 -25.61 12.35
N SER A 43 16.59 -25.39 13.27
CA SER A 43 15.29 -24.78 12.95
C SER A 43 15.42 -23.35 12.41
N LYS A 44 16.31 -22.51 12.97
CA LYS A 44 16.51 -21.14 12.45
C LYS A 44 17.14 -21.13 11.06
N THR A 45 18.02 -22.10 10.78
CA THR A 45 18.69 -22.21 9.48
C THR A 45 17.72 -22.70 8.41
N ALA A 46 16.92 -23.73 8.72
CA ALA A 46 15.85 -24.22 7.85
C ALA A 46 14.87 -23.09 7.50
N PHE A 47 14.32 -22.41 8.51
CA PHE A 47 13.40 -21.29 8.28
C PHE A 47 14.02 -20.17 7.43
N LYS A 48 15.29 -19.81 7.68
CA LYS A 48 15.97 -18.77 6.90
C LYS A 48 16.14 -19.17 5.43
N ASN A 49 16.52 -20.43 5.17
CA ASN A 49 16.70 -20.93 3.82
C ASN A 49 15.37 -20.99 3.07
N ASP A 50 14.31 -21.50 3.71
CA ASP A 50 13.01 -21.65 3.08
C ASP A 50 12.32 -20.28 2.84
N GLU A 51 12.50 -19.32 3.76
CA GLU A 51 12.06 -17.94 3.56
C GLU A 51 12.84 -17.25 2.42
N ALA A 52 14.12 -17.54 2.24
CA ALA A 52 14.89 -17.03 1.10
C ALA A 52 14.37 -17.61 -0.23
N THR A 53 14.12 -18.91 -0.28
CA THR A 53 13.53 -19.60 -1.45
C THR A 53 12.15 -19.03 -1.78
N PHE A 54 11.27 -18.87 -0.79
CA PHE A 54 9.95 -18.26 -1.00
C PHE A 54 10.05 -16.84 -1.56
N ASN A 55 10.94 -16.00 -1.02
CA ASN A 55 11.13 -14.64 -1.51
C ASN A 55 11.71 -14.62 -2.94
N ALA A 56 12.60 -15.55 -3.27
CA ALA A 56 13.13 -15.73 -4.63
C ALA A 56 12.01 -16.13 -5.61
N SER A 57 11.17 -17.12 -5.26
CA SER A 57 10.02 -17.53 -6.09
C SER A 57 9.01 -16.40 -6.27
N ARG A 58 8.76 -15.59 -5.23
CA ARG A 58 7.88 -14.41 -5.34
C ARG A 58 8.44 -13.39 -6.33
N ASN A 59 9.74 -13.14 -6.28
CA ASN A 59 10.40 -12.23 -7.22
C ASN A 59 10.38 -12.79 -8.66
N ALA A 60 10.60 -14.10 -8.82
CA ALA A 60 10.49 -14.78 -10.11
C ALA A 60 9.08 -14.62 -10.70
N LEU A 61 8.03 -14.84 -9.91
CA LEU A 61 6.65 -14.65 -10.35
C LEU A 61 6.38 -13.21 -10.80
N ARG A 62 6.84 -12.22 -10.02
CA ARG A 62 6.72 -10.81 -10.40
C ARG A 62 7.43 -10.52 -11.73
N ASN A 63 8.62 -11.06 -11.91
CA ASN A 63 9.39 -10.88 -13.15
C ASN A 63 8.69 -11.57 -14.34
N SER A 64 8.14 -12.78 -14.16
CA SER A 64 7.36 -13.48 -15.19
C SER A 64 6.15 -12.65 -15.62
N TYR A 65 5.39 -12.07 -14.69
CA TYR A 65 4.31 -11.14 -15.02
C TYR A 65 4.79 -9.86 -15.72
N GLY A 66 5.97 -9.36 -15.35
CA GLY A 66 6.63 -8.23 -15.99
C GLY A 66 6.98 -8.48 -17.46
N LEU A 67 7.24 -9.73 -17.84
CA LEU A 67 7.50 -10.14 -19.23
C LEU A 67 6.21 -10.51 -19.98
N PHE A 68 5.30 -11.23 -19.33
CA PHE A 68 4.09 -11.73 -19.96
C PHE A 68 3.11 -10.61 -20.35
N LYS A 69 2.89 -9.62 -19.49
CA LYS A 69 1.90 -8.55 -19.78
C LYS A 69 2.27 -7.72 -21.03
N PRO A 70 3.52 -7.26 -21.20
CA PRO A 70 3.93 -6.61 -22.45
C PRO A 70 3.81 -7.52 -23.67
N ALA A 71 4.18 -8.80 -23.56
CA ALA A 71 4.08 -9.75 -24.67
C ALA A 71 2.62 -9.96 -25.11
N GLN A 72 1.71 -10.16 -24.15
CA GLN A 72 0.27 -10.25 -24.41
C GLN A 72 -0.26 -8.98 -25.09
N LYS A 73 0.10 -7.80 -24.57
CA LYS A 73 -0.34 -6.53 -25.16
C LYS A 73 0.17 -6.39 -26.60
N ALA A 74 1.45 -6.68 -26.83
CA ALA A 74 2.05 -6.58 -28.16
C ALA A 74 1.40 -7.55 -29.16
N LEU A 75 1.07 -8.78 -28.74
CA LEU A 75 0.32 -9.73 -29.55
C LEU A 75 -1.08 -9.19 -29.88
N TYR A 76 -1.83 -8.70 -28.89
CA TYR A 76 -3.16 -8.13 -29.12
C TYR A 76 -3.13 -6.94 -30.08
N ASP A 77 -2.22 -6.00 -29.87
CA ASP A 77 -2.07 -4.82 -30.73
C ASP A 77 -1.76 -5.24 -32.18
N TRP A 78 -0.87 -6.22 -32.36
CA TRP A 78 -0.57 -6.78 -33.67
C TRP A 78 -1.79 -7.44 -34.31
N LEU A 79 -2.57 -8.24 -33.58
CA LEU A 79 -3.80 -8.86 -34.09
C LEU A 79 -4.82 -7.80 -34.57
N VAL A 80 -4.93 -6.67 -33.89
CA VAL A 80 -5.79 -5.54 -34.31
C VAL A 80 -5.29 -4.92 -35.62
N VAL A 81 -3.97 -4.73 -35.76
CA VAL A 81 -3.35 -4.22 -36.99
C VAL A 81 -3.56 -5.20 -38.14
N VAL A 82 -3.32 -6.49 -37.91
CA VAL A 82 -3.53 -7.56 -38.89
C VAL A 82 -4.97 -7.59 -39.37
N ARG A 83 -5.94 -7.55 -38.45
CA ARG A 83 -7.37 -7.48 -38.80
C ARG A 83 -7.65 -6.27 -39.69
N THR A 84 -7.09 -5.11 -39.38
CA THR A 84 -7.30 -3.89 -40.17
C THR A 84 -6.73 -4.03 -41.58
N ALA A 85 -5.52 -4.59 -41.71
CA ALA A 85 -4.88 -4.84 -43.00
C ALA A 85 -5.67 -5.85 -43.86
N LEU A 86 -6.09 -6.97 -43.24
CA LEU A 86 -6.88 -8.00 -43.92
C LEU A 86 -8.26 -7.50 -44.35
N ALA A 87 -8.90 -6.61 -43.59
CA ALA A 87 -10.19 -6.03 -43.99
C ALA A 87 -10.12 -5.25 -45.32
N GLY A 88 -8.95 -4.72 -45.67
CA GLY A 88 -8.72 -4.08 -46.97
C GLY A 88 -8.69 -5.06 -48.15
N ARG A 89 -8.45 -6.36 -47.90
CA ARG A 89 -8.32 -7.41 -48.93
C ARG A 89 -9.48 -8.41 -48.92
N LEU A 90 -9.93 -8.82 -47.73
CA LEU A 90 -10.95 -9.84 -47.51
C LEU A 90 -12.37 -9.25 -47.36
N GLY A 91 -12.47 -7.92 -47.29
CA GLY A 91 -13.70 -7.21 -46.99
C GLY A 91 -13.95 -7.02 -45.48
N LYS A 92 -14.86 -6.11 -45.14
CA LYS A 92 -15.15 -5.71 -43.76
C LYS A 92 -16.02 -6.70 -42.97
N SER A 93 -16.81 -7.51 -43.68
CA SER A 93 -17.72 -8.50 -43.09
C SER A 93 -17.04 -9.86 -43.04
N TRP A 94 -17.47 -10.70 -42.11
CA TRP A 94 -16.99 -12.08 -42.03
C TRP A 94 -17.33 -12.86 -43.32
N SER A 95 -16.42 -13.74 -43.74
CA SER A 95 -16.53 -14.57 -44.95
C SER A 95 -15.70 -15.85 -44.80
N ALA A 96 -15.82 -16.78 -45.76
CA ALA A 96 -14.99 -17.98 -45.79
C ALA A 96 -13.48 -17.66 -45.84
N ALA A 97 -13.08 -16.58 -46.51
CA ALA A 97 -11.68 -16.15 -46.56
C ALA A 97 -11.17 -15.66 -45.20
N TRP A 98 -12.03 -15.07 -44.35
CA TRP A 98 -11.69 -14.76 -42.96
C TRP A 98 -11.50 -16.04 -42.12
N ALA A 99 -12.32 -17.06 -42.36
CA ALA A 99 -12.17 -18.35 -41.70
C ALA A 99 -10.84 -19.04 -42.08
N GLU A 100 -10.42 -18.98 -43.35
CA GLU A 100 -9.13 -19.47 -43.81
C GLU A 100 -7.94 -18.77 -43.13
N ALA A 101 -8.07 -17.48 -42.82
CA ALA A 101 -7.07 -16.72 -42.06
C ALA A 101 -7.06 -17.02 -40.56
N GLY A 102 -8.00 -17.83 -40.05
CA GLY A 102 -8.09 -18.24 -38.65
C GLY A 102 -9.22 -17.61 -37.83
N PHE A 103 -10.05 -16.74 -38.43
CA PHE A 103 -11.23 -16.16 -37.76
C PHE A 103 -12.42 -17.13 -37.86
N VAL A 104 -12.37 -18.20 -37.08
CA VAL A 104 -13.29 -19.36 -37.19
C VAL A 104 -14.69 -19.14 -36.64
N ALA A 105 -14.87 -18.23 -35.68
CA ALA A 105 -16.20 -17.77 -35.28
C ALA A 105 -16.75 -16.86 -36.40
N PRO A 106 -18.09 -16.72 -36.56
CA PRO A 106 -18.70 -15.81 -37.54
C PRO A 106 -18.52 -14.33 -37.14
N SER A 107 -17.28 -13.93 -36.90
CA SER A 107 -16.83 -12.66 -36.38
C SER A 107 -15.39 -12.43 -36.80
N THR A 108 -15.06 -11.18 -37.13
CA THR A 108 -13.68 -10.74 -37.38
C THR A 108 -13.04 -10.15 -36.13
N ALA A 109 -13.68 -10.27 -34.97
CA ALA A 109 -13.18 -9.70 -33.73
C ALA A 109 -11.90 -10.42 -33.26
N VAL A 110 -10.96 -9.66 -32.72
CA VAL A 110 -9.80 -10.22 -32.02
C VAL A 110 -10.28 -10.81 -30.69
N PRO A 111 -9.92 -12.06 -30.34
CA PRO A 111 -10.30 -12.67 -29.08
C PRO A 111 -9.83 -11.86 -27.86
N ALA A 112 -10.66 -11.80 -26.82
CA ALA A 112 -10.34 -11.11 -25.58
C ALA A 112 -9.42 -11.95 -24.66
N THR A 113 -9.50 -13.27 -24.75
CA THR A 113 -8.71 -14.21 -23.95
C THR A 113 -7.32 -14.41 -24.55
N ILE A 114 -6.29 -14.56 -23.70
CA ILE A 114 -4.92 -14.85 -24.17
C ILE A 114 -4.85 -16.13 -25.02
N GLU A 115 -5.54 -17.20 -24.62
CA GLU A 115 -5.54 -18.47 -25.36
C GLU A 115 -6.10 -18.29 -26.77
N GLY A 116 -7.21 -17.56 -26.90
CA GLY A 116 -7.75 -17.17 -28.20
C GLY A 116 -6.82 -16.27 -29.02
N GLN A 117 -6.09 -15.35 -28.38
CA GLN A 117 -5.11 -14.49 -29.06
C GLN A 117 -3.93 -15.30 -29.60
N ILE A 118 -3.39 -16.23 -28.81
CA ILE A 118 -2.31 -17.13 -29.22
C ILE A 118 -2.78 -18.03 -30.36
N ALA A 119 -3.97 -18.64 -30.25
CA ALA A 119 -4.52 -19.50 -31.29
C ALA A 119 -4.75 -18.75 -32.61
N LEU A 120 -5.30 -17.54 -32.55
CA LEU A 120 -5.45 -16.68 -33.73
C LEU A 120 -4.09 -16.26 -34.30
N GLY A 121 -3.12 -15.91 -33.45
CA GLY A 121 -1.76 -15.56 -33.85
C GLY A 121 -1.07 -16.69 -34.63
N LEU A 122 -1.11 -17.92 -34.11
CA LEU A 122 -0.59 -19.11 -34.79
C LEU A 122 -1.29 -19.36 -36.14
N SER A 123 -2.61 -19.20 -36.18
CA SER A 123 -3.38 -19.37 -37.41
C SER A 123 -2.98 -18.35 -38.48
N LEU A 124 -2.82 -17.08 -38.09
CA LEU A 124 -2.39 -16.00 -38.99
C LEU A 124 -0.94 -16.18 -39.47
N VAL A 125 -0.04 -16.65 -38.60
CA VAL A 125 1.34 -17.01 -38.99
C VAL A 125 1.34 -18.06 -40.09
N ASN A 126 0.56 -19.15 -39.92
CA ASN A 126 0.42 -20.19 -40.93
C ASN A 126 -0.22 -19.63 -42.21
N TYR A 127 -1.24 -18.78 -42.09
CA TYR A 127 -1.89 -18.15 -43.24
C TYR A 127 -0.92 -17.30 -44.06
N PHE A 128 -0.14 -16.41 -43.43
CA PHE A 128 0.82 -15.56 -44.11
C PHE A 128 1.99 -16.35 -44.73
N THR A 129 2.44 -17.41 -44.05
CA THR A 129 3.46 -18.33 -44.58
C THR A 129 2.99 -18.98 -45.89
N ASN A 130 1.71 -19.39 -45.94
CA ASN A 130 1.13 -20.02 -47.12
C ASN A 130 0.64 -19.01 -48.17
N ASN A 131 0.41 -17.76 -47.78
CA ASN A 131 -0.11 -16.70 -48.64
C ASN A 131 0.73 -15.41 -48.53
N PRO A 132 2.00 -15.41 -48.97
CA PRO A 132 2.90 -14.27 -48.77
C PRO A 132 2.42 -12.95 -49.38
N THR A 133 1.57 -13.02 -50.40
CA THR A 133 0.99 -11.84 -51.05
C THR A 133 0.07 -11.04 -50.13
N TYR A 134 -0.47 -11.64 -49.05
CA TYR A 134 -1.32 -10.99 -48.06
C TYR A 134 -0.54 -10.29 -46.94
N GLU A 135 0.77 -10.50 -46.86
CA GLU A 135 1.61 -9.75 -45.94
C GLU A 135 1.61 -8.25 -46.30
N VAL A 136 1.80 -7.43 -45.26
CA VAL A 136 1.98 -5.98 -45.37
C VAL A 136 3.18 -5.59 -44.50
N PRO A 137 4.42 -5.76 -45.01
CA PRO A 137 5.64 -5.51 -44.23
C PRO A 137 5.76 -4.08 -43.70
N SER A 138 5.22 -3.09 -44.42
CA SER A 138 5.20 -1.69 -43.97
C SER A 138 4.37 -1.44 -42.70
N MET A 139 3.54 -2.41 -42.30
CA MET A 139 2.72 -2.37 -41.08
C MET A 139 3.10 -3.50 -40.11
N ASP A 140 4.23 -4.16 -40.30
CA ASP A 140 4.65 -5.35 -39.52
C ASP A 140 3.62 -6.52 -39.56
N VAL A 141 2.76 -6.57 -40.58
CA VAL A 141 1.82 -7.68 -40.81
C VAL A 141 2.54 -8.75 -41.63
N THR A 142 3.34 -9.58 -40.95
CA THR A 142 4.15 -10.66 -41.56
C THR A 142 4.11 -11.92 -40.70
N ALA A 143 4.36 -13.08 -41.30
CA ALA A 143 4.52 -14.33 -40.57
C ALA A 143 5.65 -14.23 -39.53
N THR A 144 6.80 -13.66 -39.91
CA THR A 144 7.96 -13.49 -39.02
C THR A 144 7.62 -12.70 -37.76
N LYS A 145 6.90 -11.57 -37.90
CA LYS A 145 6.49 -10.77 -36.74
C LYS A 145 5.49 -11.53 -35.88
N GLY A 146 4.50 -12.18 -36.50
CA GLY A 146 3.49 -12.97 -35.81
C GLY A 146 4.11 -14.10 -34.98
N THR A 147 5.10 -14.82 -35.54
CA THR A 147 5.85 -15.87 -34.84
C THR A 147 6.54 -15.31 -33.60
N ALA A 148 7.32 -14.24 -33.76
CA ALA A 148 8.04 -13.63 -32.64
C ALA A 148 7.10 -13.19 -31.49
N LEU A 149 5.95 -12.61 -31.81
CA LEU A 149 4.97 -12.17 -30.80
C LEU A 149 4.24 -13.33 -30.14
N THR A 150 3.88 -14.35 -30.92
CA THR A 150 3.16 -15.52 -30.41
C THR A 150 4.07 -16.37 -29.51
N ASP A 151 5.32 -16.60 -29.92
CA ASP A 151 6.33 -17.29 -29.10
C ASP A 151 6.59 -16.55 -27.79
N ALA A 152 6.70 -15.22 -27.83
CA ALA A 152 6.86 -14.40 -26.63
C ALA A 152 5.65 -14.54 -25.67
N ALA A 153 4.43 -14.57 -26.20
CA ALA A 153 3.22 -14.75 -25.40
C ALA A 153 3.13 -16.15 -24.77
N VAL A 154 3.41 -17.21 -25.55
CA VAL A 154 3.42 -18.61 -25.08
C VAL A 154 4.50 -18.84 -24.01
N SER A 155 5.71 -18.35 -24.27
CA SER A 155 6.83 -18.44 -23.33
C SER A 155 6.55 -17.67 -22.04
N GLY A 156 5.96 -16.47 -22.15
CA GLY A 156 5.52 -15.67 -21.02
C GLY A 156 4.47 -16.39 -20.17
N GLN A 157 3.44 -16.97 -20.79
CA GLN A 157 2.38 -17.71 -20.09
C GLN A 157 2.95 -18.93 -19.34
N SER A 158 3.82 -19.69 -19.99
CA SER A 158 4.48 -20.86 -19.40
C SER A 158 5.40 -20.47 -18.22
N SER A 159 6.09 -19.34 -18.34
CA SER A 159 6.96 -18.79 -17.29
C SER A 159 6.17 -18.31 -16.06
N VAL A 160 4.97 -17.76 -16.26
CA VAL A 160 4.06 -17.42 -15.16
C VAL A 160 3.59 -18.69 -14.46
N ALA A 161 3.04 -19.66 -15.19
CA ALA A 161 2.54 -20.90 -14.62
C ALA A 161 3.62 -21.65 -13.81
N THR A 162 4.84 -21.73 -14.35
CA THR A 162 5.99 -22.34 -13.66
C THR A 162 6.34 -21.59 -12.38
N ALA A 163 6.38 -20.25 -12.43
CA ALA A 163 6.71 -19.44 -11.25
C ALA A 163 5.61 -19.48 -10.17
N GLU A 164 4.33 -19.59 -10.55
CA GLU A 164 3.22 -19.78 -9.61
C GLU A 164 3.34 -21.11 -8.87
N GLN A 165 3.61 -22.19 -9.60
CA GLN A 165 3.82 -23.51 -9.00
C GLN A 165 5.04 -23.51 -8.07
N ALA A 166 6.16 -22.90 -8.49
CA ALA A 166 7.35 -22.77 -7.67
C ALA A 166 7.12 -21.94 -6.39
N LEU A 167 6.31 -20.88 -6.47
CA LEU A 167 5.94 -20.09 -5.29
C LEU A 167 5.08 -20.89 -4.32
N LYS A 168 4.09 -21.64 -4.83
CA LYS A 168 3.24 -22.50 -4.01
C LYS A 168 4.07 -23.56 -3.27
N THR A 169 4.91 -24.30 -4.00
CA THR A 169 5.79 -25.31 -3.41
C THR A 169 6.76 -24.72 -2.38
N ALA A 170 7.31 -23.53 -2.65
CA ALA A 170 8.17 -22.85 -1.68
C ALA A 170 7.42 -22.45 -0.40
N ASP A 171 6.15 -22.04 -0.49
CA ASP A 171 5.34 -21.74 0.69
C ASP A 171 5.01 -22.99 1.50
N GLU A 172 4.63 -24.09 0.83
CA GLU A 172 4.34 -25.39 1.46
C GLU A 172 5.53 -25.92 2.28
N VAL A 173 6.77 -25.68 1.84
CA VAL A 173 7.99 -26.03 2.59
C VAL A 173 8.28 -25.03 3.72
N ARG A 174 8.04 -23.74 3.49
CA ARG A 174 8.32 -22.68 4.46
C ARG A 174 7.43 -22.73 5.70
N GLN A 175 6.13 -23.03 5.55
CA GLN A 175 5.17 -22.98 6.66
C GLN A 175 5.52 -23.97 7.81
N PRO A 176 5.86 -25.24 7.52
CA PRO A 176 6.34 -26.17 8.55
C PRO A 176 7.61 -25.70 9.26
N ALA A 177 8.59 -25.16 8.52
CA ALA A 177 9.83 -24.65 9.10
C ALA A 177 9.58 -23.45 10.03
N ARG A 178 8.69 -22.54 9.61
CA ARG A 178 8.24 -21.40 10.44
C ARG A 178 7.55 -21.88 11.72
N THR A 179 6.61 -22.81 11.60
CA THR A 179 5.85 -23.34 12.74
C THR A 179 6.79 -24.04 13.72
N SER A 180 7.64 -24.94 13.23
CA SER A 180 8.64 -25.65 14.04
C SER A 180 9.56 -24.70 14.81
N LEU A 181 10.01 -23.61 14.16
CA LEU A 181 10.82 -22.60 14.83
C LEU A 181 10.04 -21.86 15.92
N LEU A 182 8.81 -21.43 15.64
CA LEU A 182 7.97 -20.73 16.62
C LEU A 182 7.64 -21.60 17.83
N ASP A 183 7.31 -22.88 17.61
CA ASP A 183 7.05 -23.84 18.68
C ASP A 183 8.29 -24.04 19.56
N LEU A 184 9.47 -24.11 18.95
CA LEU A 184 10.74 -24.23 19.68
C LEU A 184 11.04 -22.96 20.49
N MET A 185 10.78 -21.78 19.92
CA MET A 185 10.92 -20.50 20.62
C MET A 185 9.94 -20.38 21.79
N ALA A 186 8.68 -20.79 21.62
CA ALA A 186 7.68 -20.83 22.68
C ALA A 186 8.08 -21.80 23.80
N THR A 187 8.58 -22.98 23.42
CA THR A 187 9.08 -23.99 24.36
C THR A 187 10.26 -23.47 25.17
N LEU A 188 11.18 -22.75 24.54
CA LEU A 188 12.29 -22.09 25.24
C LEU A 188 11.77 -21.07 26.26
N ILE A 189 10.85 -20.18 25.87
CA ILE A 189 10.26 -19.18 26.78
C ILE A 189 9.60 -19.88 27.98
N ALA A 190 8.78 -20.90 27.74
CA ALA A 190 8.13 -21.66 28.81
C ALA A 190 9.12 -22.39 29.73
N ASN A 191 10.27 -22.84 29.19
CA ASN A 191 11.34 -23.42 30.01
C ASN A 191 12.01 -22.36 30.89
N LEU A 192 12.33 -21.20 30.32
CA LEU A 192 12.92 -20.08 31.05
C LEU A 192 11.98 -19.56 32.15
N ASP A 193 10.67 -19.48 31.89
CA ASP A 193 9.66 -19.07 32.89
C ASP A 193 9.65 -20.01 34.11
N ARG A 194 9.96 -21.30 33.94
CA ARG A 194 10.06 -22.27 35.05
C ARG A 194 11.40 -22.23 35.78
N LYS A 195 12.43 -21.59 35.22
CA LYS A 195 13.81 -21.66 35.72
C LYS A 195 14.36 -20.31 36.18
N LEU A 196 13.80 -19.20 35.70
CA LEU A 196 14.22 -17.84 36.01
C LEU A 196 13.12 -17.09 36.73
N ALA A 197 13.52 -16.23 37.68
CA ALA A 197 12.61 -15.24 38.23
C ALA A 197 12.20 -14.23 37.14
N GLY A 198 11.01 -13.66 37.25
CA GLY A 198 10.50 -12.73 36.23
C GLY A 198 11.29 -11.41 36.14
N ASN A 199 12.10 -11.06 37.13
CA ASN A 199 13.00 -9.89 37.11
C ASN A 199 14.48 -10.28 36.88
N ASP A 200 14.76 -11.52 36.48
CA ASP A 200 16.13 -12.00 36.30
C ASP A 200 16.78 -11.38 35.04
N PRO A 201 17.92 -10.68 35.15
CA PRO A 201 18.56 -10.05 33.99
C PRO A 201 18.99 -11.05 32.91
N ARG A 202 19.08 -12.35 33.22
CA ARG A 202 19.43 -13.39 32.24
C ARG A 202 18.40 -13.54 31.11
N TRP A 203 17.16 -13.09 31.28
CA TRP A 203 16.17 -13.00 30.17
C TRP A 203 16.73 -12.22 28.97
N LEU A 204 17.49 -11.15 29.22
CA LEU A 204 18.04 -10.28 28.19
C LEU A 204 19.07 -10.99 27.30
N ALA A 205 19.77 -12.01 27.82
CA ALA A 205 20.74 -12.78 27.04
C ALA A 205 20.08 -13.57 25.90
N PHE A 206 18.78 -13.87 26.02
CA PHE A 206 17.98 -14.52 25.00
C PHE A 206 17.28 -13.52 24.06
N GLY A 207 17.49 -12.22 24.26
CA GLY A 207 16.77 -11.16 23.55
C GLY A 207 15.33 -10.98 23.99
N LEU A 208 14.96 -11.54 25.16
CA LEU A 208 13.64 -11.48 25.76
C LEU A 208 13.56 -10.35 26.77
N GLN A 209 12.34 -9.92 27.08
CA GLN A 209 12.05 -8.98 28.16
C GLN A 209 11.89 -9.73 29.48
N MET A 210 12.29 -9.09 30.58
CA MET A 210 12.07 -9.59 31.95
C MET A 210 10.57 -9.54 32.29
N PRO A 211 9.91 -10.68 32.57
CA PRO A 211 8.45 -10.74 32.76
C PRO A 211 7.85 -9.88 33.88
N SER A 212 8.57 -9.69 34.98
CA SER A 212 8.09 -9.01 36.20
C SER A 212 8.65 -7.59 36.36
N THR A 213 9.38 -7.08 35.37
CA THR A 213 9.78 -5.67 35.38
C THR A 213 8.61 -4.83 34.88
N PRO A 214 8.17 -3.79 35.62
CA PRO A 214 7.18 -2.86 35.12
C PRO A 214 7.69 -2.26 33.82
N THR A 215 7.06 -2.59 32.69
CA THR A 215 7.37 -1.99 31.39
C THR A 215 6.35 -0.92 31.02
N THR A 216 5.19 -0.91 31.67
CA THR A 216 4.13 0.08 31.46
C THR A 216 4.60 1.44 31.97
N PRO A 217 4.71 2.46 31.09
CA PRO A 217 5.02 3.81 31.54
C PRO A 217 3.91 4.35 32.47
N GLY A 218 4.28 5.29 33.33
CA GLY A 218 3.31 6.05 34.13
C GLY A 218 2.35 6.89 33.27
N LYS A 219 1.33 7.47 33.89
CA LYS A 219 0.45 8.45 33.24
C LYS A 219 1.28 9.73 32.90
N PRO A 220 1.24 10.26 31.67
CA PRO A 220 1.84 11.55 31.36
C PRO A 220 1.20 12.67 32.20
N LEU A 221 2.04 13.51 32.79
CA LEU A 221 1.63 14.65 33.62
C LEU A 221 1.99 15.97 32.93
N ASN A 222 1.39 17.05 33.43
CA ASN A 222 1.64 18.42 32.96
C ASN A 222 1.49 18.57 31.43
N VAL A 223 0.42 17.97 30.90
CA VAL A 223 0.10 18.10 29.48
C VAL A 223 -0.35 19.52 29.21
N THR A 224 0.31 20.18 28.27
CA THR A 224 -0.02 21.53 27.81
C THR A 224 -0.22 21.53 26.30
N ALA A 225 -1.08 22.44 25.84
CA ALA A 225 -1.31 22.68 24.43
C ALA A 225 -1.14 24.19 24.16
N THR A 226 -0.28 24.54 23.21
CA THR A 226 0.02 25.93 22.83
C THR A 226 -0.05 26.08 21.31
N LEU A 227 -0.28 27.31 20.84
CA LEU A 227 -0.25 27.60 19.41
C LEU A 227 1.20 27.88 18.97
N SER A 228 1.63 27.27 17.87
CA SER A 228 2.89 27.62 17.20
C SER A 228 2.71 28.84 16.29
N GLU A 229 3.83 29.48 15.93
CA GLU A 229 3.85 30.54 14.91
C GLU A 229 3.31 30.08 13.55
N SER A 230 3.41 28.78 13.25
CA SER A 230 2.88 28.18 12.02
C SER A 230 1.38 27.86 12.07
N GLY A 231 0.68 28.22 13.15
CA GLY A 231 -0.75 27.92 13.31
C GLY A 231 -1.05 26.45 13.63
N ALA A 232 -0.09 25.70 14.15
CA ALA A 232 -0.28 24.33 14.60
C ALA A 232 -0.37 24.27 16.14
N ILE A 233 -1.02 23.26 16.68
CA ILE A 233 -1.07 23.04 18.13
C ILE A 233 0.16 22.23 18.53
N ILE A 234 1.02 22.79 19.38
CA ILE A 234 2.12 22.08 20.03
C ILE A 234 1.58 21.49 21.32
N VAL A 235 1.71 20.18 21.48
CA VAL A 235 1.31 19.46 22.68
C VAL A 235 2.56 18.90 23.34
N GLN A 236 2.77 19.23 24.61
CA GLN A 236 3.92 18.77 25.38
C GLN A 236 3.48 18.18 26.72
N CYS A 237 4.27 17.27 27.27
CA CYS A 237 4.12 16.75 28.62
C CYS A 237 5.48 16.54 29.28
N ASP A 238 5.50 16.22 30.57
CA ASP A 238 6.75 15.83 31.24
C ASP A 238 7.25 14.47 30.74
N PRO A 239 8.59 14.27 30.67
CA PRO A 239 9.17 12.97 30.40
C PRO A 239 8.69 11.93 31.42
N THR A 240 7.98 10.92 30.92
CA THR A 240 7.46 9.80 31.72
C THR A 240 8.51 8.69 31.80
N PRO A 241 8.90 8.21 33.00
CA PRO A 241 9.80 7.07 33.14
C PRO A 241 9.32 5.85 32.33
N LEU A 242 10.27 5.12 31.74
CA LEU A 242 10.04 3.94 30.90
C LEU A 242 9.38 4.19 29.53
N ALA A 243 8.97 5.43 29.22
CA ALA A 243 8.43 5.75 27.90
C ALA A 243 9.51 5.70 26.82
N THR A 244 9.25 5.00 25.72
CA THR A 244 10.08 5.04 24.50
C THR A 244 9.45 5.85 23.39
N ARG A 245 8.15 6.17 23.53
CA ARG A 245 7.40 7.07 22.64
C ARG A 245 6.14 7.59 23.33
N TYR A 246 5.58 8.64 22.74
CA TYR A 246 4.33 9.28 23.14
C TYR A 246 3.34 9.28 21.98
N ARG A 247 2.05 9.25 22.32
CA ARG A 247 0.93 9.37 21.39
C ARG A 247 0.00 10.47 21.86
N GLY A 248 -0.14 11.51 21.05
CA GLY A 248 -1.19 12.51 21.21
C GLY A 248 -2.44 12.06 20.48
N ARG A 249 -3.57 12.07 21.18
CA ARG A 249 -4.88 11.84 20.57
C ARG A 249 -5.76 13.06 20.74
N MET A 250 -6.60 13.31 19.75
CA MET A 250 -7.48 14.46 19.70
C MET A 250 -8.89 14.03 19.30
N LEU A 251 -9.90 14.73 19.81
CA LEU A 251 -11.23 14.77 19.23
C LEU A 251 -11.68 16.23 19.11
N ILE A 252 -12.54 16.50 18.14
CA ILE A 252 -13.23 17.79 18.02
C ILE A 252 -14.49 17.75 18.89
N VAL A 253 -14.59 18.68 19.84
CA VAL A 253 -15.70 18.74 20.80
C VAL A 253 -17.02 18.98 20.06
N GLY A 254 -18.03 18.16 20.35
CA GLY A 254 -19.36 18.25 19.73
C GLY A 254 -19.47 17.65 18.33
N ILE A 255 -18.37 17.24 17.69
CA ILE A 255 -18.37 16.64 16.35
C ILE A 255 -17.96 15.17 16.41
N GLN A 256 -16.82 14.87 17.05
CA GLN A 256 -16.26 13.53 17.04
C GLN A 256 -16.57 12.78 18.34
N PRO A 257 -17.11 11.54 18.27
CA PRO A 257 -17.48 10.78 19.46
C PRO A 257 -16.29 10.02 20.10
N LYS A 258 -15.12 9.98 19.44
CA LYS A 258 -13.97 9.20 19.87
C LYS A 258 -12.66 9.91 19.54
N TYR A 259 -11.68 9.75 20.42
CA TYR A 259 -10.31 10.19 20.20
C TYR A 259 -9.65 9.49 19.00
N GLN A 260 -9.06 10.29 18.12
CA GLN A 260 -8.26 9.84 16.99
C GLN A 260 -6.77 10.11 17.24
N LEU A 261 -5.89 9.33 16.64
CA LEU A 261 -4.45 9.55 16.74
C LEU A 261 -4.08 10.80 15.95
N ALA A 262 -3.59 11.83 16.66
CA ALA A 262 -3.14 13.08 16.05
C ALA A 262 -1.64 13.04 15.74
N PHE A 263 -0.83 12.48 16.65
CA PHE A 263 0.59 12.25 16.40
C PHE A 263 1.15 11.08 17.23
N SER A 264 2.32 10.58 16.83
CA SER A 264 3.12 9.64 17.61
C SER A 264 4.61 9.91 17.38
N GLY A 265 5.38 10.05 18.45
CA GLY A 265 6.81 10.36 18.34
C GLY A 265 7.61 9.90 19.57
N PRO A 266 8.95 9.81 19.49
CA PRO A 266 9.80 9.37 20.60
C PRO A 266 9.91 10.42 21.72
N GLN A 267 9.73 11.70 21.38
CA GLN A 267 9.85 12.82 22.31
C GLN A 267 8.54 13.10 23.04
N PRO A 268 8.57 13.69 24.25
CA PRO A 268 7.37 14.08 25.02
C PRO A 268 6.69 15.34 24.48
N ILE A 269 6.76 15.55 23.16
CA ILE A 269 6.21 16.69 22.43
C ILE A 269 5.73 16.23 21.06
N GLY A 270 4.70 16.86 20.53
CA GLY A 270 4.27 16.69 19.15
C GLY A 270 3.38 17.81 18.66
N THR A 271 3.09 17.78 17.37
CA THR A 271 2.37 18.84 16.67
C THR A 271 1.09 18.28 16.06
N ILE A 272 0.01 19.02 16.18
CA ILE A 272 -1.28 18.75 15.53
C ILE A 272 -1.54 19.88 14.55
N THR A 273 -1.69 19.53 13.28
CA THR A 273 -2.01 20.46 12.18
C THR A 273 -3.49 20.37 11.81
N ASP A 274 -3.92 21.29 10.94
CA ASP A 274 -5.21 21.20 10.25
C ASP A 274 -6.45 21.26 11.17
N VAL A 275 -6.33 21.94 12.32
CA VAL A 275 -7.47 22.29 13.16
C VAL A 275 -8.01 23.63 12.72
N GLU A 276 -9.28 23.67 12.31
CA GLU A 276 -9.92 24.90 11.82
C GLU A 276 -9.96 26.01 12.89
N PRO A 277 -9.78 27.28 12.50
CA PRO A 277 -9.96 28.43 13.42
C PRO A 277 -11.32 28.42 14.12
N GLY A 278 -11.33 28.72 15.43
CA GLY A 278 -12.54 28.74 16.25
C GLY A 278 -13.01 27.36 16.75
N VAL A 279 -12.38 26.26 16.31
CA VAL A 279 -12.73 24.91 16.77
C VAL A 279 -12.11 24.63 18.14
N THR A 280 -12.93 24.05 19.04
CA THR A 280 -12.46 23.50 20.32
C THR A 280 -12.15 22.02 20.17
N VAL A 281 -10.94 21.64 20.56
CA VAL A 281 -10.47 20.25 20.57
C VAL A 281 -10.15 19.80 21.99
N GLN A 282 -10.33 18.52 22.23
CA GLN A 282 -9.91 17.86 23.46
C GLN A 282 -8.74 16.94 23.14
N ILE A 283 -7.63 17.11 23.85
CA ILE A 283 -6.35 16.44 23.58
C ILE A 283 -5.94 15.61 24.81
N VAL A 284 -5.49 14.38 24.59
CA VAL A 284 -4.91 13.52 25.63
C VAL A 284 -3.57 12.96 25.16
N MET A 285 -2.66 12.75 26.11
CA MET A 285 -1.35 12.15 25.88
C MET A 285 -1.26 10.76 26.51
N GLN A 286 -0.59 9.85 25.84
CA GLN A 286 -0.25 8.53 26.38
C GLN A 286 1.23 8.21 26.15
N ALA A 287 1.90 7.73 27.18
CA ALA A 287 3.25 7.18 27.09
C ALA A 287 3.18 5.70 26.70
N VAL A 288 4.15 5.24 25.92
CA VAL A 288 4.17 3.87 25.39
C VAL A 288 5.58 3.29 25.48
N ASN A 289 5.64 2.01 25.83
CA ASN A 289 6.85 1.21 25.80
C ASN A 289 6.57 -0.16 25.18
N GLY A 290 7.05 -0.38 23.96
CA GLY A 290 6.74 -1.58 23.20
C GLY A 290 5.23 -1.76 22.99
N SER A 291 4.67 -2.84 23.53
CA SER A 291 3.24 -3.16 23.53
C SER A 291 2.46 -2.59 24.73
N SER A 292 3.16 -2.09 25.75
CA SER A 292 2.54 -1.53 26.96
C SER A 292 2.27 -0.04 26.77
N GLN A 293 1.09 0.41 27.20
CA GLN A 293 0.65 1.81 27.11
C GLN A 293 0.13 2.28 28.45
N SER A 294 0.45 3.51 28.82
CA SER A 294 -0.08 4.15 30.02
C SER A 294 -1.58 4.41 29.91
N VAL A 295 -2.22 4.66 31.05
CA VAL A 295 -3.49 5.41 31.06
C VAL A 295 -3.27 6.78 30.40
N ALA A 296 -4.30 7.30 29.74
CA ALA A 296 -4.28 8.64 29.17
C ALA A 296 -4.09 9.70 30.27
N SER A 297 -3.42 10.79 29.90
CA SER A 297 -3.39 12.00 30.72
C SER A 297 -4.80 12.51 30.99
N ASP A 298 -4.93 13.46 31.91
CA ASP A 298 -6.14 14.27 31.95
C ASP A 298 -6.28 15.05 30.63
N PRO A 299 -7.52 15.24 30.14
CA PRO A 299 -7.74 15.91 28.87
C PRO A 299 -7.46 17.40 28.98
N VAL A 300 -6.77 17.93 27.98
CA VAL A 300 -6.56 19.38 27.79
C VAL A 300 -7.54 19.86 26.73
N LEU A 301 -8.30 20.90 27.05
CA LEU A 301 -9.12 21.61 26.06
C LEU A 301 -8.30 22.74 25.44
N PHE A 302 -8.35 22.83 24.13
CA PHE A 302 -7.69 23.88 23.37
C PHE A 302 -8.65 24.43 22.32
N THR A 303 -8.79 25.75 22.25
CA THR A 303 -9.61 26.41 21.21
C THR A 303 -8.69 27.12 20.25
N MET A 304 -8.75 26.77 18.97
CA MET A 304 -8.01 27.49 17.94
C MET A 304 -8.50 28.93 17.87
N PRO A 305 -7.61 29.94 17.88
CA PRO A 305 -8.03 31.32 17.73
C PRO A 305 -8.82 31.51 16.43
N ALA A 306 -9.95 32.20 16.51
CA ALA A 306 -10.72 32.55 15.32
C ALA A 306 -9.91 33.53 14.46
N THR A 307 -9.94 33.36 13.14
CA THR A 307 -9.49 34.40 12.22
C THR A 307 -10.34 35.65 12.46
N ALA A 308 -9.70 36.78 12.75
CA ALA A 308 -10.40 38.05 12.88
C ALA A 308 -11.22 38.30 11.61
N LYS A 309 -12.54 38.41 11.74
CA LYS A 309 -13.42 38.84 10.64
C LYS A 309 -12.92 40.22 10.19
N THR A 310 -12.40 40.31 8.99
CA THR A 310 -12.30 41.61 8.29
C THR A 310 -13.72 42.19 8.21
N ALA A 311 -13.85 43.42 8.69
CA ALA A 311 -15.12 44.14 8.71
C ALA A 311 -15.73 44.20 7.30
N ALA A 312 -17.01 43.84 7.22
CA ALA A 312 -17.77 43.73 6.00
C ALA A 312 -17.85 45.08 5.25
N GLU A 313 -17.57 45.01 3.95
CA GLU A 313 -17.92 46.00 2.94
C GLU A 313 -19.44 46.25 2.99
N VAL A 314 -19.84 47.45 3.40
CA VAL A 314 -21.24 47.87 3.46
C VAL A 314 -21.75 48.06 2.03
N LYS A 315 -22.55 47.10 1.56
CA LYS A 315 -23.35 47.24 0.33
C LYS A 315 -24.56 48.13 0.64
N PRO A 316 -24.78 49.27 -0.06
CA PRO A 316 -25.90 50.17 0.27
C PRO A 316 -27.25 49.57 -0.15
N ALA A 317 -28.22 49.73 0.75
CA ALA A 317 -29.61 49.29 0.59
C ALA A 317 -30.36 50.16 -0.43
N ALA A 318 -31.26 49.53 -1.19
CA ALA A 318 -32.07 50.16 -2.21
C ALA A 318 -33.39 50.74 -1.66
N LEU A 319 -33.73 51.92 -2.21
CA LEU A 319 -35.05 52.49 -2.53
C LEU A 319 -36.02 52.91 -1.42
N LEU A 320 -36.51 54.15 -1.52
CA LEU A 320 -37.93 54.56 -1.68
C LEU A 320 -37.99 56.05 -2.17
N PRO A 321 -39.14 56.58 -2.66
CA PRO A 321 -39.20 57.35 -3.91
C PRO A 321 -39.63 58.84 -3.77
N GLU A 322 -39.52 59.53 -4.92
CA GLU A 322 -40.36 60.64 -5.43
C GLU A 322 -40.18 62.07 -4.87
N LEU A 323 -39.70 63.00 -5.72
CA LEU A 323 -40.47 64.19 -6.19
C LEU A 323 -39.60 65.17 -7.04
N GLU A 324 -40.24 65.60 -8.15
CA GLU A 324 -40.14 66.88 -8.87
C GLU A 324 -38.93 67.32 -9.74
N ARG A 325 -39.25 67.48 -11.05
CA ARG A 325 -39.02 68.63 -11.97
C ARG A 325 -37.72 69.45 -11.76
N THR A 326 -36.89 69.76 -12.76
CA THR A 326 -37.22 70.35 -14.08
C THR A 326 -35.95 70.48 -14.95
N ALA A 327 -36.19 70.62 -16.27
CA ALA A 327 -35.35 71.27 -17.29
C ALA A 327 -34.21 70.49 -17.98
N ALA A 328 -34.45 70.23 -19.28
CA ALA A 328 -33.50 70.00 -20.38
C ALA A 328 -32.71 71.31 -20.69
N PRO A 329 -31.68 71.36 -21.60
CA PRO A 329 -31.49 70.46 -22.75
C PRO A 329 -30.05 70.11 -23.23
N ALA A 330 -30.06 69.08 -24.09
CA ALA A 330 -29.25 68.83 -25.29
C ALA A 330 -27.71 68.83 -25.22
N LEU A 331 -27.11 67.74 -25.74
CA LEU A 331 -26.47 67.77 -27.07
C LEU A 331 -26.14 66.34 -27.56
N ASN A 332 -26.80 65.99 -28.66
CA ASN A 332 -26.38 65.24 -29.85
C ASN A 332 -25.12 64.37 -29.83
N GLY A 333 -25.27 63.18 -30.44
CA GLY A 333 -24.21 62.45 -31.13
C GLY A 333 -24.38 60.94 -31.00
N ASN A 334 -25.32 60.34 -31.74
CA ASN A 334 -25.05 59.53 -32.95
C ASN A 334 -23.82 58.60 -32.82
N GLY A 335 -23.92 57.29 -33.00
CA GLY A 335 -25.05 56.51 -33.46
C GLY A 335 -24.66 55.04 -33.68
N ASN A 336 -25.69 54.29 -34.08
CA ASN A 336 -25.70 53.00 -34.79
C ASN A 336 -24.70 51.93 -34.32
N GLY A 337 -25.19 50.82 -33.79
CA GLY A 337 -25.99 49.84 -34.55
C GLY A 337 -25.04 48.70 -34.95
N SER A 338 -25.40 47.44 -34.99
CA SER A 338 -26.68 46.78 -35.08
C SER A 338 -26.43 45.28 -34.95
N HIS A 339 -27.43 44.59 -34.41
CA HIS A 339 -27.91 43.24 -34.78
C HIS A 339 -26.87 42.09 -34.94
N ALA A 340 -26.94 41.02 -34.14
CA ALA A 340 -27.91 39.90 -34.24
C ALA A 340 -27.70 39.11 -35.57
N VAL A 341 -27.80 37.79 -35.69
CA VAL A 341 -28.67 36.75 -35.11
C VAL A 341 -28.06 35.39 -35.57
N SER A 342 -28.32 34.31 -34.82
CA SER A 342 -28.56 32.93 -35.28
C SER A 342 -27.43 32.11 -35.94
N ARG A 343 -27.04 30.96 -35.39
CA ARG A 343 -27.70 29.62 -35.28
C ARG A 343 -27.43 28.71 -36.49
N LEU A 344 -27.02 27.47 -36.14
CA LEU A 344 -27.02 26.21 -36.93
C LEU A 344 -26.01 26.22 -38.08
N THR A 345 -25.02 25.33 -38.14
CA THR A 345 -24.98 23.89 -37.84
C THR A 345 -23.65 23.47 -37.21
#